data_AF-A0AAT9HRI7-F1
#
_entry.id   AF-A0AAT9HRI7-F1
#
_cell.length_a   1.000
_cell.length_b   1.000
_cell.length_c   1.000
_cell.angle_alpha   90.00
_cell.angle_beta   90.00
_cell.angle_gamma   90.00
#
_symmetry.space_group_name_H-M   'P 1'
#
loop_
_entity.id
_entity.type
_entity.pdbx_description
1 polymer ?
#
loop_
_entity_poly.entity_id
_entity_poly.type
_entity_poly.pdbx_seq_one_letter_code
_entity_poly.pdbx_strand_id
1 'polypeptide(L)'
;MGVSSDLPATPGLLPRKIRAGTSDMTTGPAMTREEAKKAIEVGIETARDLVAAGNKALLTGEMGIANTTASAALISVFTGADPAEVTGRGTGINDETLARKTEVVRRALELHQPDPADPIGVLAAVGGFEHAAIVGLLLGGASLRTPVILDGVSAGAAALVARAIAPEVLAACIAGHRSAEPGHVAALNKLGLRPWSTSTSASAKAPAPSWPSRWSRARPGPCTRWRPSTRRESPKSRPAAVPTRSACEVSPGGTGGHSRPPIRTCGGRGGAPGFATGRTGKSPHPPRRPHRTRA
;
A
#
# COMPACT_ATOMS: atom_id res chain seq x y z
N MET A 1 -1.22 11.03 -7.83
CA MET A 1 -1.71 9.85 -7.10
C MET A 1 -2.93 10.15 -6.23
N GLY A 2 -2.81 11.02 -5.22
CA GLY A 2 -3.88 11.21 -4.21
C GLY A 2 -4.21 12.65 -3.85
N VAL A 3 -3.87 13.63 -4.69
CA VAL A 3 -4.12 15.05 -4.37
C VAL A 3 -5.63 15.30 -4.26
N SER A 4 -6.05 15.95 -3.18
CA SER A 4 -7.46 16.17 -2.85
C SER A 4 -8.17 17.03 -3.92
N SER A 5 -7.53 18.10 -4.37
CA SER A 5 -8.05 18.96 -5.44
C SER A 5 -7.78 18.39 -6.83
N ASP A 6 -8.59 18.80 -7.80
CA ASP A 6 -8.27 18.61 -9.21
C ASP A 6 -7.13 19.53 -9.63
N LEU A 7 -6.25 18.98 -10.45
CA LEU A 7 -5.07 19.67 -10.95
C LEU A 7 -5.25 19.90 -12.44
N PRO A 8 -4.95 21.10 -12.95
CA PRO A 8 -5.00 21.36 -14.38
C PRO A 8 -3.97 20.49 -15.11
N ALA A 9 -4.27 20.16 -16.37
CA ALA A 9 -3.33 19.48 -17.24
C ALA A 9 -2.05 20.34 -17.35
N THR A 10 -0.94 19.82 -16.81
CA THR A 10 0.35 20.52 -16.75
C THR A 10 1.41 19.62 -17.38
N PRO A 11 2.28 20.12 -18.28
CA PRO A 11 3.39 19.33 -18.79
C PRO A 11 4.23 18.69 -17.67
N GLY A 12 4.51 17.39 -17.79
CA GLY A 12 5.23 16.62 -16.76
C GLY A 12 4.37 16.08 -15.62
N LEU A 13 3.09 16.49 -15.50
CA LEU A 13 2.14 15.92 -14.55
C LEU A 13 1.31 14.81 -15.21
N LEU A 14 1.53 13.56 -14.80
CA LEU A 14 0.73 12.43 -15.30
C LEU A 14 -0.61 12.35 -14.54
N PRO A 15 -1.77 12.31 -15.22
CA PRO A 15 -3.09 12.30 -14.60
C PRO A 15 -3.47 10.92 -14.05
N ARG A 16 -2.66 10.38 -13.13
CA ARG A 16 -2.84 9.04 -12.52
C ARG A 16 -3.44 9.14 -11.12
N LYS A 17 -4.49 9.95 -10.94
CA LYS A 17 -5.19 10.08 -9.66
C LYS A 17 -6.00 8.81 -9.38
N ILE A 18 -5.85 8.24 -8.18
CA ILE A 18 -6.64 7.10 -7.72
C ILE A 18 -7.95 7.60 -7.12
N ARG A 19 -7.84 8.49 -6.13
CA ARG A 19 -8.93 9.20 -5.46
C ARG A 19 -8.41 10.51 -4.86
N ALA A 20 -9.32 11.42 -4.51
CA ALA A 20 -9.02 12.64 -3.75
C ALA A 20 -8.71 12.28 -2.28
N GLY A 21 -7.42 12.24 -1.93
CA GLY A 21 -6.94 11.89 -0.60
C GLY A 21 -7.16 10.43 -0.21
N THR A 22 -6.40 9.94 0.76
CA THR A 22 -6.75 8.74 1.51
C THR A 22 -7.84 9.04 2.54
N SER A 23 -8.46 8.01 3.08
CA SER A 23 -9.32 8.11 4.26
C SER A 23 -8.49 8.23 5.54
N ASP A 24 -9.10 8.70 6.63
CA ASP A 24 -8.42 8.80 7.92
C ASP A 24 -8.18 7.40 8.52
N MET A 25 -6.91 6.99 8.55
CA MET A 25 -6.46 5.69 9.05
C MET A 25 -6.81 5.43 10.53
N THR A 26 -7.15 6.46 11.31
CA THR A 26 -7.54 6.31 12.73
C THR A 26 -9.01 5.95 12.95
N THR A 27 -9.79 5.92 11.87
CA THR A 27 -11.23 5.64 11.88
C THR A 27 -11.61 4.43 11.03
N GLY A 28 -10.78 4.10 10.04
CA GLY A 28 -10.96 3.01 9.10
C GLY A 28 -9.72 2.87 8.21
N PRO A 29 -9.73 1.97 7.22
CA PRO A 29 -8.57 1.80 6.34
C PRO A 29 -8.33 3.05 5.49
N ALA A 30 -7.06 3.42 5.30
CA ALA A 30 -6.66 4.57 4.48
C ALA A 30 -7.13 4.46 3.02
N MET A 31 -7.14 3.25 2.47
CA MET A 31 -7.65 2.95 1.13
C MET A 31 -8.12 1.49 1.06
N THR A 32 -8.88 1.16 0.02
CA THR A 32 -9.21 -0.23 -0.29
C THR A 32 -7.99 -0.98 -0.81
N ARG A 33 -8.01 -2.31 -0.69
CA ARG A 33 -6.96 -3.18 -1.24
C ARG A 33 -6.79 -3.00 -2.75
N GLU A 34 -7.88 -2.79 -3.48
CA GLU A 34 -7.85 -2.57 -4.93
C GLU A 34 -7.27 -1.21 -5.30
N GLU A 35 -7.58 -0.15 -4.54
CA GLU A 35 -6.94 1.15 -4.73
C GLU A 35 -5.42 1.08 -4.44
N ALA A 36 -4.99 0.33 -3.42
CA ALA A 36 -3.57 0.11 -3.13
C ALA A 36 -2.86 -0.61 -4.29
N LYS A 37 -3.45 -1.69 -4.82
CA LYS A 37 -2.93 -2.39 -6.01
C LYS A 37 -2.85 -1.48 -7.22
N LYS A 38 -3.92 -0.71 -7.51
CA LYS A 38 -3.95 0.23 -8.63
C LYS A 38 -2.85 1.29 -8.50
N ALA A 39 -2.60 1.79 -7.29
CA ALA A 39 -1.51 2.73 -7.05
C ALA A 39 -0.12 2.09 -7.26
N ILE A 40 0.07 0.83 -6.84
CA ILE A 40 1.29 0.05 -7.13
C ILE A 40 1.46 -0.14 -8.64
N GLU A 41 0.41 -0.53 -9.36
CA GLU A 41 0.45 -0.71 -10.82
C GLU A 41 0.85 0.57 -11.54
N VAL A 42 0.31 1.72 -11.12
CA VAL A 42 0.74 3.03 -11.62
C VAL A 42 2.23 3.27 -11.41
N GLY A 43 2.78 2.90 -10.26
CA GLY A 43 4.21 3.00 -9.98
C GLY A 43 5.05 2.11 -10.92
N ILE A 44 4.62 0.87 -11.13
CA ILE A 44 5.27 -0.09 -12.04
C ILE A 44 5.27 0.44 -13.47
N GLU A 45 4.13 0.95 -13.94
CA GLU A 45 4.00 1.57 -15.26
C GLU A 45 4.91 2.80 -15.38
N THR A 46 4.95 3.65 -14.35
CA THR A 46 5.83 4.83 -14.33
C THR A 46 7.30 4.44 -14.49
N ALA A 47 7.76 3.40 -13.79
CA ALA A 47 9.12 2.90 -13.93
C ALA A 47 9.39 2.39 -15.35
N ARG A 48 8.45 1.64 -15.95
CA ARG A 48 8.56 1.15 -17.32
C ARG A 48 8.66 2.27 -18.33
N ASP A 49 7.79 3.27 -18.22
CA ASP A 49 7.77 4.41 -19.13
C ASP A 49 9.08 5.21 -19.05
N LEU A 50 9.57 5.47 -17.84
CA LEU A 50 10.83 6.19 -17.63
C LEU A 50 12.03 5.41 -18.18
N VAL A 51 12.11 4.11 -17.95
CA VAL A 51 13.20 3.27 -18.47
C VAL A 51 13.13 3.13 -19.99
N ALA A 52 11.93 2.98 -20.56
CA ALA A 52 11.71 2.94 -22.01
C ALA A 52 12.11 4.26 -22.69
N ALA A 53 11.93 5.39 -22.01
CA ALA A 53 12.43 6.69 -22.43
C ALA A 53 13.97 6.84 -22.37
N GLY A 54 14.69 5.79 -21.95
CA GLY A 54 16.16 5.73 -21.97
C GLY A 54 16.85 6.06 -20.64
N ASN A 55 16.09 6.39 -19.59
CA ASN A 55 16.66 6.71 -18.27
C ASN A 55 17.40 5.49 -17.68
N LYS A 56 18.60 5.73 -17.14
CA LYS A 56 19.49 4.67 -16.60
C LYS A 56 19.43 4.50 -15.09
N ALA A 57 18.78 5.44 -14.41
CA ALA A 57 18.50 5.38 -12.99
C ALA A 57 17.17 6.09 -12.74
N LEU A 58 16.49 5.68 -11.66
CA LEU A 58 15.27 6.32 -11.18
C LEU A 58 15.53 6.94 -9.81
N LEU A 59 14.85 8.02 -9.50
CA LEU A 59 14.89 8.67 -8.19
C LEU A 59 13.47 8.74 -7.65
N THR A 60 13.27 8.27 -6.42
CA THR A 60 11.99 8.44 -5.74
C THR A 60 11.84 9.87 -5.27
N GLY A 61 10.62 10.40 -5.34
CA GLY A 61 10.22 11.62 -4.67
C GLY A 61 8.74 11.55 -4.36
N GLU A 62 8.32 12.30 -3.35
CA GLU A 62 6.91 12.42 -3.00
C GLU A 62 6.60 13.83 -2.53
N MET A 63 5.30 14.12 -2.45
CA MET A 63 4.80 15.29 -1.76
C MET A 63 3.42 14.95 -1.21
N GLY A 64 3.22 15.13 0.10
CA GLY A 64 1.93 14.95 0.76
C GLY A 64 1.95 15.49 2.18
N ILE A 65 0.95 16.31 2.54
CA ILE A 65 0.81 16.78 3.92
C ILE A 65 0.44 15.59 4.83
N ALA A 66 1.08 15.52 5.99
CA ALA A 66 0.92 14.47 7.00
C ALA A 66 1.34 13.04 6.58
N ASN A 67 1.99 12.87 5.42
CA ASN A 67 2.43 11.55 4.96
C ASN A 67 3.50 10.90 5.86
N THR A 68 4.33 11.70 6.53
CA THR A 68 5.33 11.20 7.50
C THR A 68 4.69 10.47 8.67
N THR A 69 3.41 10.70 8.96
CA THR A 69 2.62 9.91 9.92
C THR A 69 2.35 8.51 9.37
N ALA A 70 1.91 8.40 8.12
CA ALA A 70 1.74 7.11 7.44
C ALA A 70 3.08 6.38 7.27
N SER A 71 4.16 7.10 6.96
CA SER A 71 5.51 6.52 6.91
C SER A 71 5.92 5.92 8.25
N ALA A 72 5.70 6.63 9.36
CA ALA A 72 6.01 6.12 10.70
C ALA A 72 5.19 4.86 11.05
N ALA A 73 3.90 4.82 10.69
CA ALA A 73 3.06 3.63 10.87
C ALA A 73 3.59 2.43 10.07
N LEU A 74 3.88 2.61 8.77
CA LEU A 74 4.46 1.56 7.95
C LEU A 74 5.81 1.07 8.50
N ILE A 75 6.69 1.99 8.90
CA ILE A 75 7.99 1.65 9.46
C ILE A 75 7.83 0.86 10.76
N SER A 76 6.96 1.29 11.67
CA SER A 76 6.68 0.56 12.92
C SER A 76 6.25 -0.88 12.64
N VAL A 77 5.31 -1.10 11.71
CA VAL A 77 4.84 -2.45 11.34
C VAL A 77 5.97 -3.33 10.80
N PHE A 78 6.75 -2.85 9.85
CA PHE A 78 7.75 -3.68 9.18
C PHE A 78 9.07 -3.81 9.94
N THR A 79 9.36 -2.90 10.87
CA THR A 79 10.57 -2.98 11.71
C THR A 79 10.30 -3.66 13.05
N GLY A 80 9.08 -3.54 13.59
CA GLY A 80 8.73 -3.92 14.96
C GLY A 80 9.07 -2.84 16.00
N ALA A 81 9.52 -1.65 15.57
CA ALA A 81 9.88 -0.56 16.46
C ALA A 81 8.64 0.16 17.03
N ASP A 82 8.76 0.72 18.22
CA ASP A 82 7.68 1.47 18.86
C ASP A 82 7.36 2.74 18.05
N PRO A 83 6.08 3.13 17.89
CA PRO A 83 5.70 4.38 17.23
C PRO A 83 6.46 5.61 17.70
N ALA A 84 6.82 5.70 18.98
CA ALA A 84 7.57 6.83 19.54
C ALA A 84 9.02 6.90 19.04
N GLU A 85 9.62 5.76 18.66
CA GLU A 85 11.00 5.70 18.16
C GLU A 85 11.11 6.07 16.68
N VAL A 86 10.04 5.86 15.91
CA VAL A 86 10.05 6.04 14.45
C VAL A 86 9.31 7.30 13.99
N THR A 87 8.56 7.95 14.89
CA THR A 87 7.83 9.19 14.59
C THR A 87 8.74 10.40 14.80
N GLY A 88 9.03 11.12 13.72
CA GLY A 88 9.77 12.39 13.76
C GLY A 88 8.91 13.63 13.71
N ARG A 89 9.57 14.78 13.84
CA ARG A 89 8.95 16.11 13.82
C ARG A 89 8.49 16.55 12.44
N GLY A 90 8.87 15.85 11.36
CA GLY A 90 8.54 16.21 9.99
C GLY A 90 8.97 17.65 9.68
N THR A 91 8.00 18.51 9.38
CA THR A 91 8.20 19.94 9.04
C THR A 91 8.53 20.83 10.25
N GLY A 92 9.15 20.29 11.30
CA GLY A 92 9.59 21.07 12.47
C GLY A 92 8.51 21.33 13.54
N ILE A 93 7.60 20.38 13.78
CA ILE A 93 6.51 20.53 14.77
C ILE A 93 7.00 20.53 16.23
N ASN A 94 6.23 21.15 17.13
CA ASN A 94 6.49 21.18 18.58
C ASN A 94 6.24 19.82 19.28
N ASP A 95 6.64 19.70 20.55
CA ASP A 95 6.57 18.44 21.32
C ASP A 95 5.15 17.92 21.49
N GLU A 96 4.19 18.81 21.70
CA GLU A 96 2.78 18.45 21.82
C GLU A 96 2.24 17.86 20.50
N THR A 97 2.63 18.43 19.36
CA THR A 97 2.23 17.92 18.04
C THR A 97 2.94 16.62 17.71
N LEU A 98 4.20 16.44 18.14
CA LEU A 98 4.90 15.17 18.04
C LEU A 98 4.19 14.08 18.87
N ALA A 99 3.81 14.36 20.12
CA ALA A 99 3.07 13.43 20.96
C ALA A 99 1.73 13.03 20.33
N ARG A 100 0.97 14.01 19.79
CA ARG A 100 -0.27 13.75 19.05
C ARG A 100 -0.03 12.90 17.79
N LYS A 101 1.04 13.16 17.05
CA LYS A 101 1.40 12.38 15.85
C LYS A 101 1.72 10.93 16.22
N THR A 102 2.50 10.71 17.28
CA THR A 102 2.81 9.38 17.80
C THR A 102 1.54 8.64 18.24
N GLU A 103 0.62 9.35 18.90
CA GLU A 103 -0.67 8.77 19.32
C GLU A 103 -1.56 8.40 18.14
N VAL A 104 -1.59 9.22 17.09
CA VAL A 104 -2.29 8.91 15.83
C VAL A 104 -1.74 7.60 15.23
N VAL A 105 -0.42 7.43 15.20
CA VAL A 105 0.20 6.19 14.73
C VAL A 105 -0.21 5.01 15.60
N ARG A 106 -0.07 5.12 16.93
CA ARG A 106 -0.44 4.06 17.87
C ARG A 106 -1.89 3.63 17.69
N ARG A 107 -2.82 4.59 17.68
CA ARG A 107 -4.25 4.33 17.48
C ARG A 107 -4.54 3.63 16.16
N ALA A 108 -3.89 4.03 15.06
CA ALA A 108 -4.07 3.37 13.78
C ALA A 108 -3.58 1.91 13.81
N LEU A 109 -2.44 1.64 14.44
CA LEU A 109 -1.91 0.28 14.58
C LEU A 109 -2.79 -0.60 15.48
N GLU A 110 -3.32 -0.05 16.58
CA GLU A 110 -4.24 -0.75 17.48
C GLU A 110 -5.57 -1.09 16.79
N LEU A 111 -6.11 -0.16 15.98
CA LEU A 111 -7.36 -0.37 15.25
C LEU A 111 -7.23 -1.47 14.18
N HIS A 112 -6.15 -1.42 13.40
CA HIS A 112 -6.01 -2.27 12.22
C HIS A 112 -5.30 -3.60 12.49
N GLN A 113 -4.50 -3.68 13.55
CA GLN A 113 -3.62 -4.82 13.86
C GLN A 113 -2.96 -5.42 12.60
N PRO A 114 -2.25 -4.60 11.79
CA PRO A 114 -1.85 -4.99 10.46
C PRO A 114 -0.78 -6.10 10.49
N ASP A 115 -0.99 -7.15 9.70
CA ASP A 115 -0.05 -8.28 9.59
C ASP A 115 1.07 -7.95 8.59
N PRO A 116 2.36 -7.86 9.01
CA PRO A 116 3.47 -7.60 8.10
C PRO A 116 3.65 -8.67 7.02
N ALA A 117 3.06 -9.87 7.17
CA ALA A 117 3.04 -10.90 6.14
C ALA A 117 2.01 -10.63 5.01
N ASP A 118 1.06 -9.71 5.20
CA ASP A 118 0.19 -9.16 4.14
C ASP A 118 0.56 -7.69 3.83
N PRO A 119 1.66 -7.44 3.11
CA PRO A 119 2.14 -6.08 2.89
C PRO A 119 1.17 -5.18 2.11
N ILE A 120 0.31 -5.75 1.26
CA ILE A 120 -0.74 -4.99 0.56
C ILE A 120 -1.86 -4.62 1.53
N GLY A 121 -2.23 -5.52 2.45
CA GLY A 121 -3.17 -5.25 3.53
C GLY A 121 -2.69 -4.14 4.45
N VAL A 122 -1.41 -4.19 4.88
CA VAL A 122 -0.76 -3.13 5.69
C VAL A 122 -0.84 -1.78 4.98
N LEU A 123 -0.47 -1.74 3.70
CA LEU A 123 -0.48 -0.53 2.88
C LEU A 123 -1.89 0.04 2.71
N ALA A 124 -2.89 -0.82 2.55
CA ALA A 124 -4.29 -0.41 2.48
C ALA A 124 -4.81 0.17 3.80
N ALA A 125 -4.39 -0.41 4.93
CA ALA A 125 -4.83 0.01 6.26
C ALA A 125 -4.24 1.37 6.68
N VAL A 126 -2.92 1.54 6.59
CA VAL A 126 -2.19 2.68 7.20
C VAL A 126 -1.27 3.44 6.24
N GLY A 127 -1.20 3.04 4.98
CA GLY A 127 -0.33 3.67 3.98
C GLY A 127 -0.95 4.89 3.28
N GLY A 128 -0.20 5.44 2.33
CA GLY A 128 -0.64 6.49 1.41
C GLY A 128 -0.56 6.07 -0.06
N PHE A 129 -1.27 6.77 -0.95
CA PHE A 129 -1.23 6.47 -2.38
C PHE A 129 0.16 6.71 -2.98
N GLU A 130 0.90 7.69 -2.45
CA GLU A 130 2.29 7.96 -2.77
C GLU A 130 3.21 6.82 -2.33
N HIS A 131 3.00 6.25 -1.13
CA HIS A 131 3.75 5.08 -0.67
C HIS A 131 3.51 3.89 -1.61
N ALA A 132 2.25 3.64 -1.98
CA ALA A 132 1.88 2.58 -2.91
C ALA A 132 2.49 2.77 -4.31
N ALA A 133 2.48 4.00 -4.82
CA ALA A 133 3.13 4.32 -6.09
C ALA A 133 4.66 4.15 -6.02
N ILE A 134 5.31 4.54 -4.93
CA ILE A 134 6.75 4.32 -4.74
C ILE A 134 7.05 2.82 -4.66
N VAL A 135 6.26 2.02 -3.94
CA VAL A 135 6.39 0.56 -3.92
C VAL A 135 6.38 0.01 -5.36
N GLY A 136 5.42 0.45 -6.17
CA GLY A 136 5.35 0.09 -7.58
C GLY A 136 6.58 0.51 -8.39
N LEU A 137 7.07 1.74 -8.19
CA LEU A 137 8.26 2.25 -8.86
C LEU A 137 9.50 1.39 -8.53
N LEU A 138 9.66 0.99 -7.27
CA LEU A 138 10.75 0.12 -6.82
C LEU A 138 10.67 -1.27 -7.44
N LEU A 139 9.49 -1.89 -7.41
CA LEU A 139 9.26 -3.21 -8.03
C LEU A 139 9.50 -3.15 -9.55
N GLY A 140 9.01 -2.10 -10.21
CA GLY A 140 9.22 -1.85 -11.63
C GLY A 140 10.70 -1.68 -11.97
N GLY A 141 11.41 -0.81 -11.25
CA GLY A 141 12.85 -0.58 -11.42
C GLY A 141 13.67 -1.86 -11.24
N ALA A 142 13.38 -2.63 -10.18
CA ALA A 142 14.04 -3.91 -9.94
C ALA A 142 13.80 -4.93 -11.06
N SER A 143 12.55 -5.05 -11.54
CA SER A 143 12.21 -5.96 -12.65
C SER A 143 12.92 -5.60 -13.97
N LEU A 144 13.25 -4.32 -14.15
CA LEU A 144 13.96 -3.78 -15.30
C LEU A 144 15.48 -3.69 -15.06
N ARG A 145 15.98 -4.18 -13.92
CA ARG A 145 17.38 -4.08 -13.49
C ARG A 145 17.92 -2.65 -13.54
N THR A 146 17.06 -1.67 -13.26
CA THR A 146 17.41 -0.25 -13.22
C THR A 146 17.56 0.18 -11.76
N PRO A 147 18.69 0.79 -11.37
CA PRO A 147 18.88 1.27 -10.01
C PRO A 147 17.86 2.35 -9.67
N VAL A 148 17.31 2.27 -8.45
CA VAL A 148 16.37 3.24 -7.90
C VAL A 148 16.96 3.85 -6.63
N ILE A 149 17.15 5.17 -6.66
CA ILE A 149 17.66 5.93 -5.53
C ILE A 149 16.48 6.28 -4.62
N LEU A 150 16.58 5.86 -3.37
CA LEU A 150 15.66 6.18 -2.29
C LEU A 150 16.00 7.55 -1.73
N ASP A 151 15.01 8.42 -1.64
CA ASP A 151 15.13 9.75 -1.04
C ASP A 151 15.01 9.66 0.50
N GLY A 152 13.94 10.19 1.09
CA GLY A 152 13.77 10.28 2.54
C GLY A 152 12.94 9.17 3.18
N VAL A 153 12.34 9.50 4.34
CA VAL A 153 11.61 8.56 5.20
C VAL A 153 10.45 7.85 4.48
N SER A 154 9.73 8.56 3.62
CA SER A 154 8.58 8.02 2.87
C SER A 154 9.03 6.97 1.85
N ALA A 155 10.15 7.21 1.17
CA ALA A 155 10.76 6.24 0.26
C ALA A 155 11.31 5.02 1.03
N GLY A 156 11.92 5.24 2.20
CA GLY A 156 12.36 4.17 3.10
C GLY A 156 11.19 3.30 3.59
N ALA A 157 10.07 3.91 3.97
CA ALA A 157 8.85 3.21 4.35
C ALA A 157 8.29 2.37 3.20
N ALA A 158 8.21 2.94 2.00
CA ALA A 158 7.79 2.22 0.80
C ALA A 158 8.76 1.07 0.45
N ALA A 159 10.06 1.24 0.64
CA ALA A 159 11.05 0.18 0.42
C ALA A 159 10.90 -1.01 1.38
N LEU A 160 10.48 -0.78 2.64
CA LEU A 160 10.14 -1.85 3.58
C LEU A 160 8.95 -2.68 3.06
N VAL A 161 7.90 -2.00 2.58
CA VAL A 161 6.72 -2.67 2.01
C VAL A 161 7.11 -3.44 0.75
N ALA A 162 7.88 -2.82 -0.15
CA ALA A 162 8.33 -3.46 -1.39
C ALA A 162 9.18 -4.71 -1.12
N ARG A 163 10.07 -4.66 -0.12
CA ARG A 163 10.87 -5.83 0.32
C ARG A 163 9.97 -6.94 0.85
N ALA A 164 8.95 -6.61 1.63
CA ALA A 164 8.00 -7.60 2.14
C ALA A 164 7.19 -8.27 1.00
N ILE A 165 6.94 -7.55 -0.11
CA ILE A 165 6.32 -8.11 -1.32
C ILE A 165 7.30 -8.98 -2.11
N ALA A 166 8.51 -8.47 -2.35
CA ALA A 166 9.56 -9.11 -3.15
C ALA A 166 10.94 -8.74 -2.59
N PRO A 167 11.58 -9.62 -1.80
CA PRO A 167 12.87 -9.32 -1.15
C PRO A 167 13.97 -8.88 -2.11
N GLU A 168 13.93 -9.37 -3.35
CA GLU A 168 14.90 -9.09 -4.41
C GLU A 168 14.90 -7.62 -4.86
N VAL A 169 13.84 -6.86 -4.55
CA VAL A 169 13.74 -5.43 -4.91
C VAL A 169 14.91 -4.62 -4.36
N LEU A 170 15.46 -5.02 -3.22
CA LEU A 170 16.56 -4.31 -2.57
C LEU A 170 17.85 -4.36 -3.38
N ALA A 171 18.01 -5.35 -4.26
CA ALA A 171 19.16 -5.42 -5.15
C ALA A 171 19.23 -4.19 -6.06
N ALA A 172 18.10 -3.54 -6.38
CA ALA A 172 18.05 -2.33 -7.20
C ALA A 172 18.02 -1.03 -6.38
N CYS A 173 17.87 -1.09 -5.05
CA CYS A 173 17.69 0.09 -4.22
C CYS A 173 19.04 0.67 -3.77
N ILE A 174 19.17 2.00 -3.88
CA ILE A 174 20.33 2.75 -3.39
C ILE A 174 19.83 3.81 -2.41
N ALA A 175 20.34 3.82 -1.18
CA ALA A 175 19.97 4.87 -0.22
C ALA A 175 20.67 6.20 -0.59
N GLY A 176 19.87 7.21 -0.93
CA GLY A 176 20.30 8.56 -1.31
C GLY A 176 20.96 9.31 -0.15
N HIS A 177 20.26 9.40 0.97
CA HIS A 177 20.76 10.13 2.14
C HIS A 177 20.15 9.57 3.41
N ARG A 178 20.61 10.07 4.55
CA ARG A 178 19.95 9.85 5.84
C ARG A 178 19.12 11.09 6.17
N SER A 179 17.81 10.94 6.17
CA SER A 179 16.90 12.01 6.60
C SER A 179 17.07 12.28 8.10
N ALA A 180 16.70 13.48 8.54
CA ALA A 180 16.61 13.83 9.96
C ALA A 180 15.46 13.11 10.69
N GLU A 181 14.53 12.50 9.96
CA GLU A 181 13.45 11.71 10.53
C GLU A 181 13.99 10.40 11.15
N PRO A 182 13.70 10.11 12.43
CA PRO A 182 14.25 8.95 13.14
C PRO A 182 13.80 7.62 12.52
N GLY A 183 12.57 7.56 12.00
CA GLY A 183 12.06 6.40 11.26
C GLY A 183 12.90 6.04 10.04
N HIS A 184 13.57 7.00 9.38
CA HIS A 184 14.40 6.68 8.23
C HIS A 184 15.63 5.86 8.64
N VAL A 185 16.20 6.10 9.82
CA VAL A 185 17.31 5.29 10.35
C VAL A 185 16.86 3.85 10.63
N ALA A 186 15.70 3.69 11.28
CA ALA A 186 15.12 2.37 11.54
C ALA A 186 14.85 1.61 10.24
N ALA A 187 14.31 2.29 9.23
CA ALA A 187 14.08 1.71 7.91
C ALA A 187 15.39 1.26 7.24
N LEU A 188 16.40 2.13 7.14
CA LEU A 188 17.69 1.80 6.52
C LEU A 188 18.38 0.62 7.22
N ASN A 189 18.36 0.59 8.56
CA ASN A 189 18.90 -0.52 9.34
C ASN A 189 18.21 -1.84 9.03
N LYS A 190 16.86 -1.85 9.02
CA LYS A 190 16.08 -3.05 8.69
C LYS A 190 16.29 -3.51 7.25
N LEU A 191 16.48 -2.57 6.32
CA LEU A 191 16.75 -2.82 4.91
C LEU A 191 18.20 -3.24 4.63
N GLY A 192 19.13 -3.03 5.56
CA GLY A 192 20.56 -3.28 5.36
C GLY A 192 21.21 -2.33 4.36
N LEU A 193 20.63 -1.16 4.12
CA LEU A 193 21.13 -0.16 3.17
C LEU A 193 21.99 0.88 3.88
N ARG A 194 23.13 1.22 3.29
CA ARG A 194 23.99 2.31 3.74
C ARG A 194 23.81 3.53 2.83
N PRO A 195 23.50 4.71 3.37
CA PRO A 195 23.32 5.92 2.56
C PRO A 195 24.63 6.35 1.92
N TRP A 196 24.58 6.82 0.67
CA TRP A 196 25.78 7.29 -0.04
C TRP A 196 26.29 8.63 0.51
N SER A 197 25.39 9.51 0.95
CA SER A 197 25.72 10.78 1.58
C SER A 197 25.49 10.70 3.10
N THR A 198 26.53 11.04 3.88
CA THR A 198 26.46 11.14 5.35
C THR A 198 25.85 12.46 5.83
N SER A 199 25.51 13.38 4.92
CA SER A 199 24.89 14.66 5.25
C SER A 199 23.43 14.42 5.69
N THR A 200 23.20 14.30 7.00
CA THR A 200 22.00 14.91 7.60
C THR A 200 22.03 16.36 7.16
N SER A 201 20.96 16.91 6.59
CA SER A 201 20.90 18.30 6.10
C SER A 201 21.34 19.32 7.16
N ALA A 202 22.65 19.51 7.29
CA ALA A 202 23.41 20.49 8.06
C ALA A 202 24.91 20.20 7.79
N SER A 203 25.47 20.96 6.84
CA SER A 203 26.91 21.11 6.55
C SER A 203 27.67 19.88 6.03
N ALA A 204 28.00 19.92 4.74
CA ALA A 204 28.80 18.94 4.03
C ALA A 204 30.31 19.13 4.26
N LYS A 205 30.99 18.08 4.72
CA LYS A 205 32.42 17.81 4.44
C LYS A 205 32.73 16.33 4.70
N ALA A 206 32.44 15.49 3.71
CA ALA A 206 33.03 14.15 3.61
C ALA A 206 33.15 13.78 2.12
N PRO A 207 34.25 13.13 1.70
CA PRO A 207 34.45 12.77 0.29
C PRO A 207 33.42 11.73 -0.16
N ALA A 208 32.92 11.88 -1.39
CA ALA A 208 31.94 10.99 -1.99
C ALA A 208 32.48 9.55 -2.09
N PRO A 209 31.72 8.52 -1.64
CA PRO A 209 32.08 7.14 -1.93
C PRO A 209 31.86 6.85 -3.43
N SER A 210 32.78 6.06 -4.00
CA SER A 210 32.77 5.67 -5.41
C SER A 210 31.59 4.75 -5.76
N TRP A 211 31.12 4.86 -7.00
CA TRP A 211 30.06 4.04 -7.59
C TRP A 211 30.29 2.54 -7.34
N PRO A 212 29.31 1.77 -6.84
CA PRO A 212 29.52 0.35 -6.58
C PRO A 212 29.86 -0.41 -7.87
N SER A 213 31.07 -0.95 -7.94
CA SER A 213 31.61 -1.75 -9.06
C SER A 213 30.85 -3.05 -9.35
N ARG A 214 29.86 -3.40 -8.51
CA ARG A 214 28.97 -4.55 -8.68
C ARG A 214 28.11 -4.46 -9.94
N TRP A 215 27.82 -3.24 -10.40
CA TRP A 215 26.93 -2.99 -11.54
C TRP A 215 27.65 -2.99 -12.90
N SER A 216 28.96 -2.75 -12.91
CA SER A 216 29.78 -2.78 -14.13
C SER A 216 30.26 -4.19 -14.48
N ARG A 217 30.00 -5.22 -13.65
CA ARG A 217 30.47 -6.61 -13.87
C ARG A 217 29.41 -7.71 -13.70
N ALA A 218 28.13 -7.39 -13.57
CA ALA A 218 27.09 -8.42 -13.47
C ALA A 218 26.74 -8.98 -14.85
N ARG A 219 27.31 -10.14 -15.22
CA ARG A 219 26.75 -10.97 -16.30
C ARG A 219 25.41 -11.58 -15.83
N PRO A 220 24.37 -11.58 -16.67
CA PRO A 220 23.00 -11.86 -16.25
C PRO A 220 22.72 -13.34 -16.01
N GLY A 221 22.20 -13.68 -14.83
CA GLY A 221 21.36 -14.86 -14.62
C GLY A 221 19.89 -14.53 -14.93
N PRO A 222 19.07 -15.48 -15.40
CA PRO A 222 17.66 -15.24 -15.66
C PRO A 222 16.91 -14.94 -14.36
N CYS A 223 16.28 -13.76 -14.28
CA CYS A 223 15.26 -13.49 -13.26
C CYS A 223 13.94 -14.07 -13.79
N THR A 224 13.38 -15.02 -13.05
CA THR A 224 12.07 -15.59 -13.35
C THR A 224 11.01 -14.50 -13.27
N ARG A 225 10.21 -14.40 -14.33
CA ARG A 225 9.09 -13.47 -14.49
C ARG A 225 8.18 -13.52 -13.26
N TRP A 226 8.04 -12.41 -12.54
CA TRP A 226 7.05 -12.24 -11.49
C TRP A 226 5.64 -12.49 -12.08
N ARG A 227 4.93 -13.48 -11.54
CA ARG A 227 3.50 -13.73 -11.78
C ARG A 227 2.77 -13.61 -10.44
N PRO A 228 1.62 -12.93 -10.38
CA PRO A 228 0.78 -12.97 -9.18
C PRO A 228 0.37 -14.42 -8.92
N SER A 229 0.61 -14.94 -7.72
CA SER A 229 0.17 -16.28 -7.36
C SER A 229 -1.34 -16.29 -7.12
N THR A 230 -2.10 -16.85 -8.06
CA THR A 230 -3.42 -17.40 -7.73
C THR A 230 -3.18 -18.65 -6.89
N ARG A 231 -3.51 -18.58 -5.60
CA ARG A 231 -3.45 -19.71 -4.68
C ARG A 231 -4.31 -20.86 -5.26
N ARG A 232 -3.68 -21.98 -5.62
CA ARG A 232 -4.35 -23.24 -5.97
C ARG A 232 -5.05 -23.78 -4.73
N GLU A 233 -6.36 -23.95 -4.79
CA GLU A 233 -7.07 -24.86 -3.88
C GLU A 233 -6.64 -26.29 -4.19
N SER A 234 -6.36 -27.06 -3.12
CA SER A 234 -5.95 -28.46 -3.18
C SER A 234 -7.18 -29.36 -3.15
N PRO A 235 -7.43 -30.23 -4.15
CA PRO A 235 -8.52 -31.19 -4.07
C PRO A 235 -8.01 -32.53 -3.52
N LYS A 236 -8.43 -32.91 -2.31
CA LYS A 236 -8.36 -34.30 -1.83
C LYS A 236 -9.62 -34.68 -1.04
N SER A 237 -10.61 -35.18 -1.77
CA SER A 237 -11.31 -36.43 -1.45
C SER A 237 -12.36 -36.71 -2.53
N ARG A 238 -12.13 -37.78 -3.31
CA ARG A 238 -13.17 -38.46 -4.09
C ARG A 238 -13.29 -39.88 -3.54
N PRO A 239 -14.51 -40.37 -3.37
CA PRO A 239 -14.95 -41.54 -4.16
C PRO A 239 -16.39 -41.32 -4.66
N ALA A 240 -16.99 -42.02 -5.62
CA ALA A 240 -16.64 -43.13 -6.49
C ALA A 240 -17.38 -42.91 -7.84
N ALA A 241 -16.97 -43.65 -8.88
CA ALA A 241 -17.54 -43.59 -10.21
C ALA A 241 -18.89 -44.34 -10.34
N VAL A 242 -19.80 -43.81 -11.16
CA VAL A 242 -20.93 -44.52 -11.80
C VAL A 242 -21.09 -43.95 -13.23
N PRO A 243 -21.36 -44.78 -14.25
CA PRO A 243 -20.80 -44.58 -15.59
C PRO A 243 -21.65 -43.72 -16.54
N THR A 244 -20.97 -43.19 -17.55
CA THR A 244 -21.49 -42.45 -18.70
C THR A 244 -22.31 -43.34 -19.64
N ARG A 245 -23.41 -42.79 -20.18
CA ARG A 245 -24.02 -43.24 -21.43
C ARG A 245 -23.94 -42.13 -22.48
N SER A 246 -23.27 -42.48 -23.58
CA SER A 246 -23.68 -42.25 -24.97
C SER A 246 -23.96 -40.83 -25.48
N ALA A 247 -22.99 -40.33 -26.25
CA ALA A 247 -23.08 -39.80 -27.61
C ALA A 247 -24.38 -39.09 -28.08
N CYS A 248 -24.20 -37.86 -28.60
CA CYS A 248 -24.46 -37.56 -30.02
C CYS A 248 -23.92 -36.15 -30.37
N GLU A 249 -23.00 -36.10 -31.33
CA GLU A 249 -22.67 -34.92 -32.12
C GLU A 249 -23.83 -34.60 -33.08
N VAL A 250 -24.14 -33.31 -33.25
CA VAL A 250 -24.75 -32.79 -34.50
C VAL A 250 -24.16 -31.41 -34.79
N SER A 251 -23.61 -31.27 -36.00
CA SER A 251 -23.00 -30.07 -36.61
C SER A 251 -23.98 -28.89 -36.83
N PRO A 252 -23.47 -27.66 -37.06
CA PRO A 252 -24.30 -26.47 -37.19
C PRO A 252 -24.71 -26.21 -38.65
N GLY A 253 -25.92 -25.68 -38.85
CA GLY A 253 -26.38 -25.20 -40.15
C GLY A 253 -27.35 -24.02 -40.02
N GLY A 254 -27.08 -22.95 -40.78
CA GLY A 254 -28.13 -22.20 -41.49
C GLY A 254 -28.74 -20.96 -40.83
N THR A 255 -28.13 -19.80 -41.14
CA THR A 255 -28.74 -18.54 -41.62
C THR A 255 -30.25 -18.29 -41.49
N GLY A 256 -30.60 -17.08 -41.01
CA GLY A 256 -31.71 -16.30 -41.59
C GLY A 256 -32.62 -15.52 -40.63
N GLY A 257 -32.63 -14.18 -40.77
CA GLY A 257 -33.89 -13.42 -40.88
C GLY A 257 -34.63 -12.93 -39.62
N HIS A 258 -34.49 -11.62 -39.37
CA HIS A 258 -35.52 -10.64 -38.93
C HIS A 258 -36.52 -10.95 -37.80
N SER A 259 -36.51 -10.07 -36.78
CA SER A 259 -37.59 -9.13 -36.38
C SER A 259 -37.69 -8.93 -34.86
N ARG A 260 -37.72 -7.67 -34.41
CA ARG A 260 -38.05 -7.22 -33.03
C ARG A 260 -39.57 -6.96 -32.92
N PRO A 261 -40.11 -6.63 -31.74
CA PRO A 261 -40.36 -7.44 -30.54
C PRO A 261 -41.88 -7.49 -30.25
N PRO A 262 -42.34 -7.93 -29.06
CA PRO A 262 -43.16 -6.97 -28.32
C PRO A 262 -42.95 -6.93 -26.80
N ILE A 263 -43.29 -5.75 -26.30
CA ILE A 263 -43.50 -5.36 -24.90
C ILE A 263 -44.70 -6.13 -24.33
N ARG A 264 -44.62 -6.57 -23.07
CA ARG A 264 -45.78 -6.73 -22.19
C ARG A 264 -45.44 -6.35 -20.76
N THR A 265 -46.07 -5.28 -20.31
CA THR A 265 -46.29 -4.88 -18.92
C THR A 265 -47.49 -5.61 -18.33
N CYS A 266 -47.52 -5.70 -16.99
CA CYS A 266 -48.66 -5.45 -16.08
C CYS A 266 -48.93 -6.54 -15.03
N GLY A 267 -48.86 -6.08 -13.77
CA GLY A 267 -49.78 -6.43 -12.68
C GLY A 267 -49.40 -7.67 -11.87
N GLY A 268 -49.29 -7.66 -10.54
CA GLY A 268 -49.72 -6.69 -9.54
C GLY A 268 -50.47 -7.42 -8.41
N ARG A 269 -50.34 -6.87 -7.18
CA ARG A 269 -51.03 -7.22 -5.92
C ARG A 269 -50.48 -8.48 -5.22
N GLY A 270 -50.28 -8.51 -3.92
CA GLY A 270 -50.61 -7.59 -2.83
C GLY A 270 -50.73 -8.41 -1.54
N GLY A 271 -50.55 -7.76 -0.37
CA GLY A 271 -51.06 -8.26 0.91
C GLY A 271 -50.05 -8.42 2.04
N ALA A 272 -49.87 -7.35 2.82
CA ALA A 272 -49.84 -7.44 4.30
C ALA A 272 -51.31 -7.60 4.80
N PRO A 273 -51.62 -8.01 6.06
CA PRO A 273 -51.28 -7.32 7.33
C PRO A 273 -50.95 -8.33 8.47
N GLY A 274 -50.64 -8.03 9.74
CA GLY A 274 -50.54 -6.84 10.57
C GLY A 274 -50.41 -7.24 12.07
N PHE A 275 -49.92 -6.30 12.92
CA PHE A 275 -50.21 -6.08 14.37
C PHE A 275 -49.96 -7.24 15.41
N ALA A 276 -49.52 -7.05 16.67
CA ALA A 276 -49.66 -5.95 17.63
C ALA A 276 -48.71 -6.09 18.87
N THR A 277 -48.31 -4.92 19.43
CA THR A 277 -48.31 -4.49 20.86
C THR A 277 -47.42 -5.09 21.98
N GLY A 278 -46.82 -4.17 22.77
CA GLY A 278 -46.77 -4.21 24.26
C GLY A 278 -45.37 -4.04 24.89
N ARG A 279 -44.87 -2.81 25.17
CA ARG A 279 -44.99 -1.98 26.41
C ARG A 279 -43.81 -2.06 27.41
N THR A 280 -43.30 -0.85 27.76
CA THR A 280 -42.73 -0.39 29.07
C THR A 280 -41.42 -1.00 29.58
N GLY A 281 -40.41 -0.31 30.14
CA GLY A 281 -40.21 1.08 30.56
C GLY A 281 -39.01 1.15 31.55
N LYS A 282 -38.46 2.35 31.75
CA LYS A 282 -37.60 2.83 32.88
C LYS A 282 -36.09 2.49 32.91
N SER A 283 -35.27 3.54 32.77
CA SER A 283 -34.00 3.75 33.50
C SER A 283 -34.28 4.51 34.81
N PRO A 284 -33.46 4.38 35.89
CA PRO A 284 -32.34 5.32 36.11
C PRO A 284 -31.10 4.80 36.90
N HIS A 285 -29.92 5.37 36.58
CA HIS A 285 -28.70 5.70 37.37
C HIS A 285 -28.06 4.79 38.49
N PRO A 286 -26.75 5.00 38.83
CA PRO A 286 -25.81 3.96 39.32
C PRO A 286 -25.41 4.13 40.80
N PRO A 287 -24.52 3.26 41.34
CA PRO A 287 -23.74 3.57 42.53
C PRO A 287 -22.21 3.54 42.34
N ARG A 288 -21.61 4.70 42.67
CA ARG A 288 -20.41 4.99 43.49
C ARG A 288 -19.26 3.96 43.66
N ARG A 289 -18.05 4.49 43.44
CA ARG A 289 -16.74 4.04 43.99
C ARG A 289 -16.70 4.10 45.53
N PRO A 290 -15.75 3.38 46.15
CA PRO A 290 -15.05 3.89 47.33
C PRO A 290 -13.57 4.16 47.05
N HIS A 291 -13.09 5.27 47.60
CA HIS A 291 -11.68 5.55 47.87
C HIS A 291 -11.13 4.56 48.90
N ARG A 292 -9.86 4.14 48.75
CA ARG A 292 -8.99 3.82 49.87
C ARG A 292 -7.61 4.45 49.66
N THR A 293 -7.20 5.18 50.68
CA THR A 293 -5.96 5.89 50.93
C THR A 293 -4.91 5.01 51.63
N ARG A 294 -3.64 5.36 51.43
CA ARG A 294 -2.40 5.06 52.21
C ARG A 294 -1.92 3.60 52.14
N ALA A 295 -0.63 3.30 52.07
CA ALA A 295 0.59 4.03 52.45
C ALA A 295 1.68 3.93 51.36
#